data_AF-A0A1P8DNZ0-F1
#
_entry.id   AF-A0A1P8DNZ0-F1
#
_cell.length_a   1.000
_cell.length_b   1.000
_cell.length_c   1.000
_cell.angle_alpha   90.00
_cell.angle_beta   90.00
_cell.angle_gamma   90.00
#
_symmetry.space_group_name_H-M   'P 1'
#
loop_
_entity.id
_entity.type
_entity.pdbx_description
1 polymer ?
#
loop_
_entity_poly.entity_id
_entity_poly.type
_entity_poly.pdbx_seq_one_letter_code
_entity_poly.pdbx_strand_id
1 'polypeptide(L)'
;MQGQLELFHVEEAYAQADGPMTNAELYAKVASIAGLSEAEINTKAEIGKAKAQHSPIKRKIRWFQQTLKSMNIIQKVDGERGV
;
A
#
# COMPACT_ATOMS: atom_id res chain seq x y z
N MET A 1 11.00 14.12 -9.72
CA MET A 1 9.54 14.28 -9.63
C MET A 1 9.07 13.40 -8.50
N GLN A 2 8.52 13.97 -7.41
CA GLN A 2 7.86 13.17 -6.38
C GLN A 2 6.56 12.64 -6.98
N GLY A 3 6.56 11.36 -7.36
CA GLY A 3 5.35 10.68 -7.83
C GLY A 3 4.30 10.72 -6.73
N GLN A 4 3.21 11.43 -6.95
CA GLN A 4 2.13 11.52 -5.97
C GLN A 4 1.44 10.16 -5.88
N LEU A 5 1.54 9.49 -4.74
CA LEU A 5 0.84 8.22 -4.53
C LEU A 5 -0.68 8.45 -4.44
N GLU A 6 -1.42 7.99 -5.44
CA GLU A 6 -2.88 8.02 -5.51
C GLU A 6 -3.56 6.66 -5.27
N LEU A 7 -4.87 6.70 -5.00
CA LEU A 7 -5.73 5.53 -4.79
C LEU A 7 -5.65 4.54 -5.97
N PHE A 8 -5.66 5.08 -7.19
CA PHE A 8 -5.67 4.30 -8.43
C PHE A 8 -4.43 3.42 -8.60
N HIS A 9 -3.27 3.80 -8.04
CA HIS A 9 -2.09 2.93 -8.06
C HIS A 9 -2.26 1.66 -7.21
N VAL A 10 -3.03 1.75 -6.11
CA VAL A 10 -3.35 0.59 -5.27
C VAL A 10 -4.38 -0.30 -5.94
N GLU A 11 -5.38 0.30 -6.60
CA GLU A 11 -6.36 -0.43 -7.40
C GLU A 11 -5.69 -1.17 -8.56
N GLU A 12 -4.82 -0.50 -9.31
CA GLU A 12 -4.08 -1.09 -10.42
C GLU A 12 -3.17 -2.24 -9.96
N ALA A 13 -2.55 -2.13 -8.78
CA ALA A 13 -1.77 -3.21 -8.20
C ALA A 13 -2.60 -4.49 -7.97
N TYR A 14 -3.86 -4.35 -7.53
CA TYR A 14 -4.79 -5.48 -7.39
C TYR A 14 -5.31 -5.98 -8.74
N ALA A 15 -5.57 -5.08 -9.70
CA ALA A 15 -6.03 -5.46 -11.03
C ALA A 15 -4.98 -6.27 -11.81
N GLN A 16 -3.69 -6.01 -11.58
CA GLN A 16 -2.56 -6.74 -12.18
C GLN A 16 -2.09 -7.94 -11.34
N ALA A 17 -2.80 -8.30 -10.26
CA ALA A 17 -2.45 -9.45 -9.44
C ALA A 17 -3.14 -10.71 -9.98
N ASP A 18 -2.36 -11.77 -10.20
CA ASP A 18 -2.89 -13.07 -10.66
C ASP A 18 -3.54 -13.90 -9.53
N GLY A 19 -3.54 -13.37 -8.30
CA GLY A 19 -4.04 -14.07 -7.12
C GLY A 19 -4.05 -13.19 -5.87
N PRO A 20 -4.26 -13.82 -4.69
CA PRO A 20 -4.15 -13.15 -3.41
C PRO A 20 -2.82 -12.42 -3.26
N MET A 21 -2.84 -11.22 -2.69
CA MET A 21 -1.66 -10.36 -2.62
C MET A 21 -1.33 -10.00 -1.18
N THR A 22 -0.13 -10.36 -0.76
CA THR A 22 0.37 -9.99 0.56
C THR A 22 0.66 -8.48 0.62
N ASN A 23 0.73 -7.94 1.83
CA ASN A 23 1.13 -6.53 2.01
C ASN A 23 2.52 -6.20 1.45
N ALA A 24 3.46 -7.15 1.50
CA ALA A 24 4.80 -6.93 1.00
C ALA A 24 4.79 -6.79 -0.53
N GLU A 25 4.06 -7.68 -1.21
CA GLU A 25 3.85 -7.63 -2.66
C GLU A 25 3.10 -6.36 -3.07
N LEU A 26 2.06 -5.99 -2.32
CA LEU A 26 1.31 -4.75 -2.55
C LEU A 26 2.24 -3.54 -2.51
N TYR A 27 3.10 -3.42 -1.50
CA TYR A 27 4.04 -2.30 -1.41
C TYR A 27 5.00 -2.26 -2.60
N ALA A 28 5.56 -3.41 -3.00
CA ALA A 28 6.48 -3.49 -4.13
C ALA A 28 5.80 -3.13 -5.46
N LYS A 29 4.61 -3.68 -5.71
CA LYS A 29 3.84 -3.42 -6.94
C LYS A 29 3.41 -1.96 -7.04
N VAL A 30 2.88 -1.38 -5.96
CA VAL A 30 2.49 0.03 -5.92
C VAL A 30 3.69 0.96 -6.09
N ALA A 31 4.84 0.64 -5.50
CA ALA A 31 6.06 1.41 -5.72
C ALA A 31 6.47 1.42 -7.20
N SER A 32 6.43 0.24 -7.85
CA SER A 32 6.71 0.10 -9.28
C SER A 32 5.76 0.94 -10.14
N ILE A 33 4.46 0.91 -9.86
CA ILE A 33 3.44 1.64 -10.62
C ILE A 33 3.60 3.16 -10.42
N ALA A 34 3.80 3.60 -9.17
CA ALA A 34 3.92 5.02 -8.83
C ALA A 34 5.31 5.63 -9.13
N GLY A 35 6.25 4.84 -9.67
CA GLY A 35 7.62 5.28 -9.94
C GLY A 35 8.43 5.62 -8.68
N LEU A 36 8.10 4.99 -7.54
CA LEU A 36 8.77 5.18 -6.26
C LEU A 36 9.89 4.16 -6.10
N SER A 37 11.04 4.62 -5.60
CA SER A 37 12.14 3.74 -5.23
C SER A 37 11.86 2.97 -3.95
N GLU A 38 12.58 1.86 -3.77
CA GLU A 38 12.54 1.08 -2.52
C GLU A 38 12.99 1.91 -1.30
N ALA A 39 13.94 2.83 -1.50
CA ALA A 39 14.37 3.73 -0.44
C ALA A 39 13.24 4.67 0.00
N GLU A 40 12.47 5.22 -0.94
CA GLU A 40 11.35 6.11 -0.65
C GLU A 40 10.24 5.39 0.12
N ILE A 41 9.82 4.20 -0.33
CA ILE A 41 8.75 3.46 0.37
C ILE A 41 9.17 2.98 1.76
N ASN A 42 10.47 2.76 1.98
CA ASN A 42 11.02 2.37 3.28
C ASN A 42 11.43 3.54 4.17
N THR A 43 11.41 4.77 3.65
CA THR A 43 11.71 5.98 4.43
C THR A 43 10.73 6.09 5.59
N LYS A 44 11.27 6.23 6.81
CA LYS A 44 10.49 6.35 8.04
C LYS A 44 10.53 7.78 8.53
N ALA A 45 9.42 8.20 9.14
CA ALA A 45 9.31 9.45 9.86
C ALA A 45 8.70 9.19 11.24
N GLU A 46 8.97 10.11 12.18
CA GLU A 46 8.28 10.13 13.47
C GLU A 46 6.80 10.46 13.25
N ILE A 47 5.91 9.55 13.65
CA ILE A 47 4.46 9.76 13.55
C ILE A 47 3.80 9.65 14.92
N GLY A 48 2.92 10.61 15.22
CA GLY A 48 2.09 10.64 16.43
C GLY A 48 2.82 11.10 17.68
N LYS A 49 2.09 11.17 18.81
CA LYS A 49 2.64 11.66 20.10
C LYS A 49 3.79 10.80 20.63
N ALA A 50 3.79 9.51 20.30
CA ALA A 50 4.83 8.56 20.69
C ALA A 50 6.07 8.60 19.79
N LYS A 51 6.08 9.43 18.72
CA LYS A 51 7.20 9.57 17.77
C LYS A 51 7.69 8.24 17.18
N ALA A 52 6.78 7.30 16.98
CA ALA A 52 7.12 5.99 16.46
C ALA A 52 7.55 6.09 14.99
N GLN A 53 8.60 5.36 14.63
CA GLN A 53 9.18 5.36 13.28
C GLN A 53 8.34 4.49 12.34
N HIS A 54 7.56 5.14 11.48
CA HIS A 54 6.71 4.49 10.49
C HIS A 54 6.93 5.06 9.09
N SER A 55 6.72 4.24 8.06
CA SER A 55 6.71 4.74 6.67
C SER A 55 5.37 5.41 6.38
N PRO A 56 5.34 6.73 6.08
CA PRO A 56 4.11 7.43 5.70
C PRO A 56 3.51 6.86 4.41
N ILE A 57 4.37 6.47 3.46
CA ILE A 57 3.95 5.91 2.16
C ILE A 57 3.22 4.58 2.38
N LYS A 58 3.82 3.64 3.12
CA LYS A 58 3.15 2.35 3.42
C LYS A 58 1.84 2.55 4.17
N ARG A 59 1.77 3.53 5.08
CA ARG A 59 0.52 3.88 5.77
C ARG A 59 -0.55 4.40 4.82
N LYS A 60 -0.18 5.25 3.85
CA LYS A 60 -1.07 5.77 2.82
C LYS A 60 -1.60 4.64 1.92
N ILE A 61 -0.73 3.71 1.49
CA ILE A 61 -1.13 2.50 0.74
C ILE A 61 -2.17 1.68 1.53
N ARG A 62 -1.90 1.42 2.81
CA ARG A 62 -2.84 0.68 3.67
C ARG A 62 -4.18 1.40 3.84
N TRP A 63 -4.18 2.74 3.88
CA TRP A 63 -5.42 3.52 3.95
C TRP A 63 -6.24 3.42 2.65
N PHE A 64 -5.59 3.49 1.50
CA PHE A 64 -6.22 3.25 0.20
C PHE A 64 -6.77 1.83 0.07
N GLN A 65 -6.03 0.82 0.54
CA GLN A 65 -6.53 -0.55 0.60
C GLN A 65 -7.81 -0.65 1.45
N GLN A 66 -7.88 0.02 2.61
CA GLN A 66 -9.13 0.06 3.40
C GLN A 66 -10.26 0.79 2.65
N THR A 67 -9.93 1.82 1.88
CA THR A 67 -10.90 2.54 1.05
C THR A 67 -11.50 1.61 -0.02
N LEU A 68 -10.66 0.93 -0.79
CA LEU A 68 -11.11 -0.05 -1.80
C LEU A 68 -11.93 -1.19 -1.18
N LYS A 69 -11.54 -1.64 0.02
CA LYS A 69 -12.31 -2.64 0.77
C LYS A 69 -13.69 -2.12 1.16
N SER A 70 -13.79 -0.87 1.62
CA SER A 70 -15.07 -0.26 1.98
C SER A 70 -15.99 -0.03 0.77
N MET A 71 -15.41 0.09 -0.43
CA MET A 71 -16.11 0.18 -1.71
C MET A 71 -16.49 -1.18 -2.30
N ASN A 72 -16.16 -2.30 -1.63
CA ASN A 72 -16.30 -3.67 -2.14
C ASN A 72 -15.54 -3.94 -3.45
N ILE A 73 -14.47 -3.18 -3.74
CA ILE A 73 -13.60 -3.43 -4.90
C ILE A 73 -12.64 -4.60 -4.62
N ILE A 74 -12.16 -4.69 -3.37
CA ILE A 74 -11.30 -5.78 -2.91
C ILE A 74 -11.89 -6.43 -1.66
N GLN A 75 -11.52 -7.68 -1.42
CA GLN A 75 -11.91 -8.44 -0.23
C GLN A 75 -10.69 -9.05 0.46
N LYS A 76 -10.85 -9.39 1.73
CA LYS A 76 -9.85 -10.17 2.46
C LYS A 76 -9.93 -11.64 2.01
N VAL A 77 -8.81 -12.36 2.09
CA VAL A 77 -8.85 -13.81 2.02
C VAL A 77 -9.19 -14.36 3.40
N ASP A 78 -10.21 -15.22 3.47
CA ASP A 78 -10.63 -15.80 4.75
C ASP A 78 -9.60 -16.79 5.29
N GLY A 79 -9.28 -16.68 6.58
CA GLY A 79 -8.28 -17.52 7.23
C GLY A 79 -6.84 -17.02 7.10
N GLU A 80 -6.57 -16.04 6.25
CA GLU A 80 -5.21 -15.52 6.03
C GLU A 80 -5.01 -14.12 6.60
N ARG A 81 -3.90 -13.93 7.33
CA ARG A 81 -3.54 -12.63 7.90
C ARG A 81 -2.54 -11.93 7.01
N GLY A 82 -2.95 -10.80 6.44
CA GLY A 82 -2.06 -9.93 5.67
C GLY A 82 -2.03 -10.24 4.18
N VAL A 83 -3.03 -10.99 3.71
CA VAL A 83 -3.32 -11.36 2.33
C VAL A 83 -4.76 -10.93 2.00
#